data_AF-A0A6H0WHC2-F1
#
_entry.id   AF-A0A6H0WHC2-F1
#
_cell.length_a   1.000
_cell.length_b   1.000
_cell.length_c   1.000
_cell.angle_alpha   90.00
_cell.angle_beta   90.00
_cell.angle_gamma   90.00
#
_symmetry.space_group_name_H-M   'P 1'
#
loop_
_entity.id
_entity.type
_entity.pdbx_description
1 polymer ?
#
loop_
_entity_poly.entity_id
_entity_poly.type
_entity_poly.pdbx_seq_one_letter_code
_entity_poly.pdbx_strand_id
1 'polypeptide(L)'
;MINNDQINEMKKFLNRDKSSDEIPIYNPGGQFNKFTRKNNTSFETFCPNYNYPDYNAVIGWDGESYYYGYKEGFFQAAHMSIKLAKYYSDSLVYPIIFNYRHYLELVLKENILRFQIFFRLPITYTKTHNLIRLLDELESILVPNNLSFLISPAQKKVIQDFHKIDSQNDAFRFVFNTQGSLSHAYDHKQISLWNLHFTMNEIYNDFTNIDYLFVPNGIFHDDYLTPQHQSFIVAISEFFKVRENRNFNSFNKLKSILLNFEHQLSQSVKYKFAESGIVQISPARYEATLYELSLTIIISVNNVQDIDHIKIK
;
A
#
# COMPACT_ATOMS: atom_id res chain seq x y z
N MET A 1 -26.56 29.73 23.40
CA MET A 1 -25.90 28.93 24.47
C MET A 1 -26.79 27.74 24.78
N ILE A 2 -26.21 26.53 24.91
CA ILE A 2 -26.95 25.33 25.30
C ILE A 2 -27.26 25.41 26.80
N ASN A 3 -28.51 25.18 27.20
CA ASN A 3 -28.95 25.25 28.60
C ASN A 3 -28.85 23.88 29.32
N ASN A 4 -29.03 23.87 30.64
CA ASN A 4 -28.89 22.65 31.46
C ASN A 4 -29.91 21.56 31.11
N ASP A 5 -31.12 21.94 30.70
CA ASP A 5 -32.17 20.99 30.31
C ASP A 5 -31.81 20.31 28.99
N GLN A 6 -31.31 21.07 28.00
CA GLN A 6 -30.78 20.54 26.76
C GLN A 6 -29.57 19.62 27.00
N ILE A 7 -28.66 19.98 27.92
CA ILE A 7 -27.55 19.11 28.32
C ILE A 7 -28.07 17.80 28.93
N ASN A 8 -29.11 17.86 29.76
CA ASN A 8 -29.71 16.69 30.40
C ASN A 8 -30.43 15.79 29.39
N GLU A 9 -31.13 16.36 28.40
CA GLU A 9 -31.72 15.62 27.29
C GLU A 9 -30.64 14.96 26.42
N MET A 10 -29.56 15.68 26.11
CA MET A 10 -28.40 15.12 25.40
C MET A 10 -27.79 13.95 26.17
N LYS A 11 -27.59 14.07 27.50
CA LYS A 11 -27.09 12.99 28.34
C LYS A 11 -28.03 11.79 28.35
N LYS A 12 -29.35 12.02 28.48
CA LYS A 12 -30.34 10.94 28.42
C LYS A 12 -30.30 10.24 27.06
N PHE A 13 -30.22 10.99 25.97
CA PHE A 13 -30.13 10.45 24.60
C PHE A 13 -28.87 9.60 24.40
N LEU A 14 -27.70 10.11 24.80
CA LEU A 14 -26.41 9.40 24.69
C LEU A 14 -26.32 8.17 25.62
N ASN A 15 -27.10 8.14 26.71
CA ASN A 15 -27.11 7.03 27.67
C ASN A 15 -28.28 6.05 27.46
N ARG A 16 -29.23 6.33 26.56
CA ARG A 16 -30.41 5.46 26.34
C ARG A 16 -30.03 4.05 25.87
N ASP A 17 -28.75 3.89 25.48
CA ASP A 17 -28.29 2.85 24.59
C ASP A 17 -27.18 1.95 25.17
N LYS A 18 -26.96 1.96 26.49
CA LYS A 18 -25.86 1.23 27.17
C LYS A 18 -26.35 -0.01 27.95
N SER A 19 -26.51 -1.17 27.32
CA SER A 19 -26.77 -2.44 28.05
C SER A 19 -26.33 -3.71 27.30
N SER A 20 -25.66 -4.62 28.03
CA SER A 20 -25.25 -6.01 27.75
C SER A 20 -23.81 -6.28 27.26
N ASP A 21 -23.25 -7.43 27.68
CA ASP A 21 -21.85 -7.87 27.61
C ASP A 21 -21.55 -8.95 26.53
N GLU A 22 -22.47 -9.23 25.60
CA GLU A 22 -22.31 -10.34 24.64
C GLU A 22 -21.53 -9.95 23.37
N ILE A 23 -20.98 -10.96 22.68
CA ILE A 23 -20.30 -10.80 21.38
C ILE A 23 -21.37 -10.69 20.28
N PRO A 24 -21.23 -9.77 19.32
CA PRO A 24 -22.15 -9.64 18.19
C PRO A 24 -22.23 -10.94 17.38
N ILE A 25 -23.37 -11.62 17.43
CA ILE A 25 -23.74 -12.59 16.39
C ILE A 25 -24.47 -11.81 15.29
N TYR A 26 -23.90 -11.80 14.10
CA TYR A 26 -24.48 -11.18 12.92
C TYR A 26 -25.85 -11.80 12.59
N ASN A 27 -26.90 -10.98 12.52
CA ASN A 27 -28.25 -11.39 12.11
C ASN A 27 -28.62 -10.67 10.79
N PRO A 28 -28.57 -11.36 9.63
CA PRO A 28 -29.01 -10.79 8.36
C PRO A 28 -30.55 -10.63 8.37
N GLY A 29 -31.02 -9.51 8.92
CA GLY A 29 -32.44 -9.16 9.04
C GLY A 29 -32.85 -8.46 10.34
N GLY A 30 -31.96 -8.36 11.33
CA GLY A 30 -32.25 -7.76 12.64
C GLY A 30 -31.52 -6.43 12.89
N GLN A 31 -32.08 -5.61 13.78
CA GLN A 31 -31.37 -4.46 14.38
C GLN A 31 -29.97 -4.91 14.80
N PHE A 32 -28.93 -4.14 14.49
CA PHE A 32 -27.60 -4.37 15.06
C PHE A 32 -27.77 -4.59 16.56
N ASN A 33 -27.42 -5.79 17.04
CA ASN A 33 -27.35 -6.00 18.48
C ASN A 33 -26.36 -4.97 19.02
N LYS A 34 -26.77 -4.34 20.10
CA LYS A 34 -26.23 -3.07 20.54
C LYS A 34 -25.38 -3.32 21.76
N PHE A 35 -24.07 -3.14 21.60
CA PHE A 35 -23.09 -3.57 22.58
C PHE A 35 -22.30 -2.39 23.09
N THR A 36 -22.11 -2.35 24.40
CA THR A 36 -21.26 -1.37 25.07
C THR A 36 -20.43 -2.13 26.10
N ARG A 37 -19.10 -2.05 26.03
CA ARG A 37 -18.22 -2.56 27.10
C ARG A 37 -18.62 -1.89 28.43
N LYS A 38 -18.49 -2.61 29.56
CA LYS A 38 -18.63 -2.03 30.90
C LYS A 38 -17.81 -0.74 31.02
N ASN A 39 -18.20 0.14 31.94
CA ASN A 39 -17.49 1.39 32.31
C ASN A 39 -16.08 1.15 32.91
N ASN A 40 -15.38 0.10 32.51
CA ASN A 40 -13.99 -0.13 32.84
C ASN A 40 -13.14 0.59 31.79
N THR A 41 -12.31 1.54 32.21
CA THR A 41 -11.36 2.26 31.34
C THR A 41 -10.01 1.54 31.24
N SER A 42 -9.81 0.43 31.95
CA SER A 42 -8.55 -0.32 32.01
C SER A 42 -8.36 -1.32 30.86
N PHE A 43 -9.06 -1.17 29.73
CA PHE A 43 -8.89 -2.06 28.58
C PHE A 43 -7.91 -1.50 27.57
N GLU A 44 -7.29 -2.39 26.81
CA GLU A 44 -6.53 -2.04 25.62
C GLU A 44 -7.37 -2.31 24.36
N THR A 45 -7.33 -1.40 23.39
CA THR A 45 -8.09 -1.55 22.14
C THR A 45 -7.43 -2.56 21.21
N PHE A 46 -6.09 -2.58 21.17
CA PHE A 46 -5.28 -3.43 20.31
C PHE A 46 -4.59 -4.52 21.14
N CYS A 47 -5.39 -5.43 21.70
CA CYS A 47 -4.87 -6.56 22.47
C CYS A 47 -5.46 -7.89 21.98
N PRO A 48 -4.71 -9.00 22.14
CA PRO A 48 -5.26 -10.31 21.84
C PRO A 48 -6.35 -10.69 22.84
N ASN A 49 -7.36 -11.42 22.38
CA ASN A 49 -8.35 -12.05 23.22
C ASN A 49 -8.09 -13.56 23.27
N TYR A 50 -7.53 -14.05 24.37
CA TYR A 50 -7.21 -15.47 24.54
C TYR A 50 -8.43 -16.36 24.78
N ASN A 51 -9.60 -15.77 25.07
CA ASN A 51 -10.85 -16.53 25.16
C ASN A 51 -11.48 -16.78 23.78
N TYR A 52 -11.11 -15.99 22.77
CA TYR A 52 -11.61 -16.08 21.39
C TYR A 52 -10.45 -15.98 20.40
N PRO A 53 -9.50 -16.93 20.44
CA PRO A 53 -8.26 -16.83 19.68
C PRO A 53 -8.47 -16.78 18.17
N ASP A 54 -9.58 -17.34 17.65
CA ASP A 54 -9.92 -17.36 16.23
C ASP A 54 -10.16 -15.96 15.63
N TYR A 55 -10.38 -14.94 16.47
CA TYR A 55 -10.55 -13.55 16.07
C TYR A 55 -9.28 -12.70 16.28
N ASN A 56 -8.20 -13.30 16.77
CA ASN A 56 -6.91 -12.62 16.85
C ASN A 56 -6.24 -12.62 15.47
N ALA A 57 -5.90 -11.44 14.97
CA ALA A 57 -5.07 -11.28 13.78
C ALA A 57 -3.63 -10.95 14.17
N VAL A 58 -2.68 -11.53 13.45
CA VAL A 58 -1.26 -11.16 13.57
C VAL A 58 -0.98 -10.04 12.57
N ILE A 59 -0.33 -8.96 13.01
CA ILE A 59 0.08 -7.85 12.16
C ILE A 59 1.60 -7.78 12.19
N GLY A 60 2.23 -7.77 11.00
CA GLY A 60 3.68 -7.58 10.87
C GLY A 60 4.53 -8.80 11.22
N TRP A 61 4.06 -10.02 10.94
CA TRP A 61 4.88 -11.22 11.14
C TRP A 61 6.02 -11.31 10.11
N ASP A 62 7.25 -11.52 10.61
CA ASP A 62 8.44 -11.89 9.84
C ASP A 62 8.19 -13.11 8.94
N GLY A 63 8.34 -12.94 7.62
CA GLY A 63 8.30 -14.03 6.64
C GLY A 63 7.11 -14.00 5.68
N GLU A 64 6.06 -13.22 5.97
CA GLU A 64 5.07 -12.89 4.95
C GLU A 64 5.58 -11.79 4.02
N SER A 65 5.08 -11.78 2.77
CA SER A 65 5.18 -10.58 1.95
C SER A 65 4.42 -9.46 2.67
N TYR A 66 5.11 -8.44 3.16
CA TYR A 66 4.47 -7.25 3.73
C TYR A 66 3.53 -6.55 2.74
N TYR A 67 3.53 -6.92 1.45
CA TYR A 67 2.55 -6.43 0.48
C TYR A 67 1.29 -7.28 0.42
N TYR A 68 1.38 -8.58 0.70
CA TYR A 68 0.24 -9.52 0.60
C TYR A 68 -0.90 -9.09 1.51
N GLY A 69 -0.66 -8.98 2.83
CA GLY A 69 -1.72 -8.60 3.77
C GLY A 69 -2.36 -7.24 3.46
N TYR A 70 -1.58 -6.28 2.96
CA TYR A 70 -2.10 -4.97 2.58
C TYR A 70 -3.00 -5.07 1.36
N LYS A 71 -2.53 -5.60 0.21
CA LYS A 71 -3.35 -5.66 -1.01
C LYS A 71 -4.52 -6.64 -0.87
N GLU A 72 -4.26 -7.82 -0.29
CA GLU A 72 -5.25 -8.89 -0.11
C GLU A 72 -6.39 -8.43 0.80
N GLY A 73 -6.05 -7.74 1.90
CA GLY A 73 -7.05 -7.23 2.84
C GLY A 73 -8.06 -6.29 2.17
N PHE A 74 -7.61 -5.40 1.28
CA PHE A 74 -8.51 -4.53 0.53
C PHE A 74 -9.40 -5.31 -0.44
N PHE A 75 -8.83 -6.24 -1.21
CA PHE A 75 -9.63 -7.07 -2.11
C PHE A 75 -10.68 -7.89 -1.35
N GLN A 76 -10.26 -8.64 -0.32
CA GLN A 76 -11.15 -9.50 0.47
C GLN A 76 -12.25 -8.71 1.18
N ALA A 77 -11.93 -7.53 1.75
CA ALA A 77 -12.94 -6.69 2.38
C ALA A 77 -14.03 -6.24 1.39
N ALA A 78 -13.65 -5.83 0.18
CA ALA A 78 -14.60 -5.52 -0.89
C ALA A 78 -15.40 -6.76 -1.31
N HIS A 79 -14.71 -7.87 -1.52
CA HIS A 79 -15.27 -9.09 -2.10
C HIS A 79 -16.27 -9.75 -1.15
N MET A 80 -15.96 -9.85 0.15
CA MET A 80 -16.86 -10.38 1.16
C MET A 80 -18.10 -9.50 1.38
N SER A 81 -17.98 -8.18 1.18
CA SER A 81 -19.09 -7.24 1.34
C SER A 81 -20.19 -7.39 0.28
N ILE A 82 -19.89 -8.04 -0.86
CA ILE A 82 -20.84 -8.24 -1.98
C ILE A 82 -22.11 -8.99 -1.54
N LYS A 83 -21.98 -9.99 -0.65
CA LYS A 83 -23.14 -10.72 -0.13
C LYS A 83 -24.10 -9.80 0.62
N LEU A 84 -23.57 -8.84 1.38
CA LEU A 84 -24.34 -7.87 2.16
C LEU A 84 -24.87 -6.72 1.31
N ALA A 85 -24.20 -6.41 0.19
CA ALA A 85 -24.61 -5.38 -0.75
C ALA A 85 -25.99 -5.61 -1.36
N LYS A 86 -26.52 -6.84 -1.33
CA LYS A 86 -27.92 -7.13 -1.69
C LYS A 86 -28.93 -6.34 -0.84
N TYR A 87 -28.60 -6.05 0.41
CA TYR A 87 -29.48 -5.37 1.36
C TYR A 87 -29.05 -3.92 1.65
N TYR A 88 -27.77 -3.62 1.44
CA TYR A 88 -27.16 -2.35 1.83
C TYR A 88 -26.34 -1.74 0.67
N SER A 89 -26.81 -1.90 -0.57
CA SER A 89 -26.09 -1.43 -1.78
C SER A 89 -25.67 0.03 -1.69
N ASP A 90 -26.58 0.88 -1.24
CA ASP A 90 -26.41 2.33 -1.29
C ASP A 90 -25.37 2.84 -0.30
N SER A 91 -25.13 2.10 0.79
CA SER A 91 -24.07 2.42 1.75
C SER A 91 -22.78 1.65 1.46
N LEU A 92 -22.87 0.41 0.99
CA LEU A 92 -21.70 -0.44 0.72
C LEU A 92 -21.01 -0.14 -0.62
N VAL A 93 -21.68 0.53 -1.56
CA VAL A 93 -21.06 0.94 -2.84
C VAL A 93 -19.78 1.75 -2.63
N TYR A 94 -19.76 2.65 -1.65
CA TYR A 94 -18.61 3.49 -1.34
C TYR A 94 -17.39 2.69 -0.87
N PRO A 95 -17.45 1.92 0.24
CA PRO A 95 -16.31 1.13 0.68
C PRO A 95 -15.92 0.02 -0.30
N ILE A 96 -16.86 -0.60 -1.03
CA ILE A 96 -16.52 -1.64 -2.01
C ILE A 96 -15.67 -1.08 -3.14
N ILE A 97 -16.09 0.05 -3.74
CA ILE A 97 -15.32 0.69 -4.82
C ILE A 97 -13.98 1.19 -4.31
N PHE A 98 -13.96 1.85 -3.14
CA PHE A 98 -12.73 2.33 -2.51
C PHE A 98 -11.72 1.20 -2.30
N ASN A 99 -12.17 0.07 -1.75
CA ASN A 99 -11.32 -1.07 -1.46
C ASN A 99 -10.79 -1.74 -2.75
N TYR A 100 -11.63 -1.97 -3.77
CA TYR A 100 -11.15 -2.50 -5.06
C TYR A 100 -10.17 -1.56 -5.76
N ARG A 101 -10.41 -0.25 -5.73
CA ARG A 101 -9.48 0.75 -6.26
C ARG A 101 -8.14 0.68 -5.54
N HIS A 102 -8.14 0.56 -4.21
CA HIS A 102 -6.92 0.52 -3.43
C HIS A 102 -6.13 -0.78 -3.65
N TYR A 103 -6.82 -1.91 -3.85
CA TYR A 103 -6.19 -3.15 -4.32
C TYR A 103 -5.41 -2.93 -5.63
N LEU A 104 -6.03 -2.32 -6.65
CA LEU A 104 -5.35 -2.03 -7.93
C LEU A 104 -4.12 -1.13 -7.75
N GLU A 105 -4.23 -0.09 -6.91
CA GLU A 105 -3.11 0.80 -6.61
C GLU A 105 -1.92 0.04 -6.00
N LEU A 106 -2.17 -0.80 -5.00
CA LEU A 106 -1.13 -1.54 -4.31
C LEU A 106 -0.46 -2.58 -5.20
N VAL A 107 -1.26 -3.31 -5.99
CA VAL A 107 -0.76 -4.32 -6.93
C VAL A 107 0.10 -3.69 -8.02
N LEU A 108 -0.29 -2.53 -8.57
CA LEU A 108 0.53 -1.84 -9.57
C LEU A 108 1.85 -1.37 -8.96
N LYS A 109 1.83 -0.75 -7.77
CA LYS A 109 3.04 -0.30 -7.07
C LYS A 109 4.00 -1.45 -6.78
N GLU A 110 3.47 -2.58 -6.32
CA GLU A 110 4.25 -3.77 -6.04
C GLU A 110 4.90 -4.34 -7.31
N ASN A 111 4.13 -4.48 -8.40
CA ASN A 111 4.67 -5.00 -9.67
C ASN A 111 5.75 -4.09 -10.24
N ILE A 112 5.57 -2.76 -10.21
CA ILE A 112 6.59 -1.79 -10.63
C ILE A 112 7.88 -2.04 -9.85
N LEU A 113 7.81 -2.09 -8.52
CA LEU A 113 9.00 -2.30 -7.68
C LEU A 113 9.66 -3.65 -7.98
N ARG A 114 8.89 -4.73 -8.06
CA ARG A 114 9.42 -6.08 -8.34
C ARG A 114 10.12 -6.14 -9.68
N PHE A 115 9.54 -5.60 -10.75
CA PHE A 115 10.17 -5.58 -12.05
C PHE A 115 11.38 -4.64 -12.11
N GLN A 116 11.35 -3.50 -11.42
CA GLN A 116 12.53 -2.63 -11.31
C GLN A 116 13.71 -3.34 -10.64
N ILE A 117 13.43 -4.06 -9.55
CA ILE A 117 14.42 -4.89 -8.86
C ILE A 117 14.93 -5.96 -9.83
N PHE A 118 14.04 -6.79 -10.37
CA PHE A 118 14.38 -7.91 -11.26
C PHE A 118 15.22 -7.48 -12.47
N PHE A 119 14.84 -6.41 -13.16
CA PHE A 119 15.57 -5.90 -14.33
C PHE A 119 16.73 -4.94 -13.98
N ARG A 120 17.05 -4.75 -12.69
CA ARG A 120 18.11 -3.83 -12.22
C ARG A 120 17.94 -2.42 -12.78
N LEU A 121 16.70 -1.95 -12.84
CA LEU A 121 16.34 -0.61 -13.30
C LEU A 121 16.51 0.42 -12.18
N PRO A 122 16.56 1.72 -12.51
CA PRO A 122 16.38 2.79 -11.54
C PRO A 122 15.16 2.55 -10.65
N ILE A 123 15.36 2.60 -9.33
CA ILE A 123 14.29 2.38 -8.36
C ILE A 123 13.49 3.66 -8.17
N THR A 124 12.23 3.65 -8.59
CA THR A 124 11.29 4.76 -8.38
C THR A 124 10.16 4.29 -7.47
N TYR A 125 10.29 4.57 -6.16
CA TYR A 125 9.17 4.35 -5.25
C TYR A 125 8.14 5.48 -5.40
N THR A 126 7.05 5.24 -6.11
CA THR A 126 6.05 6.27 -6.42
C THR A 126 4.92 6.28 -5.36
N LYS A 127 4.82 7.36 -4.58
CA LYS A 127 3.74 7.60 -3.58
C LYS A 127 2.43 8.15 -4.20
N THR A 128 2.28 8.11 -5.51
CA THR A 128 1.09 8.64 -6.20
C THR A 128 -0.12 7.73 -5.98
N HIS A 129 -1.31 8.32 -6.05
CA HIS A 129 -2.58 7.60 -6.15
C HIS A 129 -3.08 7.52 -7.60
N ASN A 130 -2.39 8.15 -8.55
CA ASN A 130 -2.81 8.17 -9.95
C ASN A 130 -2.57 6.81 -10.60
N LEU A 131 -3.66 6.04 -10.79
CA LEU A 131 -3.63 4.72 -11.40
C LEU A 131 -3.13 4.70 -12.85
N ILE A 132 -3.41 5.73 -13.66
CA ILE A 132 -2.91 5.81 -15.05
C ILE A 132 -1.40 5.97 -15.05
N ARG A 133 -0.88 6.87 -14.22
CA ARG A 133 0.56 7.04 -14.07
C ARG A 133 1.25 5.74 -13.63
N LEU A 134 0.64 4.99 -12.71
CA LEU A 134 1.18 3.70 -12.28
C LEU A 134 1.13 2.66 -13.40
N LEU A 135 0.04 2.61 -14.17
CA LEU A 135 -0.06 1.74 -15.34
C LEU A 135 1.00 2.08 -16.40
N ASP A 136 1.14 3.36 -16.75
CA ASP A 136 2.13 3.84 -17.71
C ASP A 136 3.57 3.51 -17.25
N GLU A 137 3.85 3.67 -15.95
CA GLU A 137 5.13 3.32 -15.35
C GLU A 137 5.41 1.81 -15.45
N LEU A 138 4.42 0.96 -15.15
CA LEU A 138 4.54 -0.48 -15.33
C LEU A 138 4.75 -0.86 -16.81
N GLU A 139 3.97 -0.29 -17.73
CA GLU A 139 4.09 -0.55 -19.17
C GLU A 139 5.45 -0.11 -19.72
N SER A 140 6.01 0.99 -19.21
CA SER A 140 7.36 1.46 -19.57
C SER A 140 8.45 0.44 -19.25
N ILE A 141 8.20 -0.46 -18.29
CA ILE A 141 9.09 -1.57 -17.94
C ILE A 141 8.75 -2.81 -18.78
N LEU A 142 7.48 -3.17 -18.90
CA LEU A 142 7.06 -4.42 -19.55
C LEU A 142 7.23 -4.41 -21.07
N VAL A 143 6.90 -3.30 -21.74
CA VAL A 143 6.90 -3.22 -23.21
C VAL A 143 8.31 -3.41 -23.80
N PRO A 144 9.37 -2.73 -23.33
CA PRO A 144 10.73 -2.95 -23.85
C PRO A 144 11.26 -4.37 -23.60
N ASN A 145 10.70 -5.08 -22.61
CA ASN A 145 11.08 -6.45 -22.25
C ASN A 145 10.19 -7.53 -22.90
N ASN A 146 9.30 -7.16 -23.85
CA ASN A 146 8.34 -8.07 -24.50
C ASN A 146 7.39 -8.79 -23.52
N LEU A 147 7.09 -8.16 -22.38
CA LEU A 147 6.21 -8.70 -21.33
C LEU A 147 4.85 -7.98 -21.27
N SER A 148 4.47 -7.24 -22.32
CA SER A 148 3.20 -6.51 -22.37
C SER A 148 1.97 -7.41 -22.22
N PHE A 149 2.09 -8.71 -22.54
CA PHE A 149 1.03 -9.70 -22.37
C PHE A 149 0.66 -9.95 -20.90
N LEU A 150 1.54 -9.60 -19.95
CA LEU A 150 1.24 -9.72 -18.52
C LEU A 150 0.15 -8.76 -18.06
N ILE A 151 -0.14 -7.71 -18.83
CA ILE A 151 -1.24 -6.79 -18.55
C ILE A 151 -2.22 -6.80 -19.72
N SER A 152 -3.32 -7.53 -19.55
CA SER A 152 -4.37 -7.72 -20.54
C SER A 152 -5.10 -6.40 -20.87
N PRO A 153 -5.70 -6.27 -22.07
CA PRO A 153 -6.54 -5.13 -22.40
C PRO A 153 -7.70 -4.93 -21.40
N ALA A 154 -8.23 -6.01 -20.82
CA ALA A 154 -9.27 -5.96 -19.80
C ALA A 154 -8.76 -5.31 -18.50
N GLN A 155 -7.58 -5.71 -18.01
CA GLN A 155 -6.94 -5.08 -16.85
C GLN A 155 -6.72 -3.58 -17.08
N LYS A 156 -6.18 -3.19 -18.24
CA LYS A 156 -5.97 -1.77 -18.58
C LYS A 156 -7.28 -0.99 -18.54
N LYS A 157 -8.34 -1.54 -19.14
CA LYS A 157 -9.64 -0.89 -19.15
C LYS A 157 -10.22 -0.74 -17.74
N VAL A 158 -10.14 -1.75 -16.89
CA VAL A 158 -10.63 -1.66 -15.51
C VAL A 158 -9.87 -0.59 -14.73
N ILE A 159 -8.53 -0.56 -14.85
CA ILE A 159 -7.69 0.46 -14.22
C ILE A 159 -8.10 1.87 -14.68
N GLN A 160 -8.33 2.06 -15.98
CA GLN A 160 -8.79 3.32 -16.55
C GLN A 160 -10.17 3.73 -16.04
N ASP A 161 -11.12 2.79 -15.96
CA ASP A 161 -12.46 3.03 -15.46
C ASP A 161 -12.43 3.48 -13.98
N PHE A 162 -11.63 2.80 -13.14
CA PHE A 162 -11.43 3.20 -11.74
C PHE A 162 -10.77 4.58 -11.62
N HIS A 163 -9.76 4.87 -12.44
CA HIS A 163 -9.11 6.18 -12.43
C HIS A 163 -10.06 7.30 -12.81
N LYS A 164 -10.93 7.06 -13.79
CA LYS A 164 -11.91 8.04 -14.26
C LYS A 164 -12.90 8.43 -13.16
N ILE A 165 -13.35 7.47 -12.34
CA ILE A 165 -14.32 7.74 -11.26
C ILE A 165 -13.65 8.21 -9.97
N ASP A 166 -12.39 7.85 -9.72
CA ASP A 166 -11.66 8.23 -8.51
C ASP A 166 -10.14 8.33 -8.73
N SER A 167 -9.72 9.43 -9.34
CA SER A 167 -8.32 9.66 -9.71
C SER A 167 -7.38 9.86 -8.50
N GLN A 168 -7.91 10.34 -7.36
CA GLN A 168 -7.13 10.73 -6.18
C GLN A 168 -7.39 9.88 -4.93
N ASN A 169 -8.18 8.81 -5.05
CA ASN A 169 -8.58 7.94 -3.94
C ASN A 169 -9.51 8.62 -2.92
N ASP A 170 -10.19 9.70 -3.26
CA ASP A 170 -10.97 10.53 -2.33
C ASP A 170 -12.48 10.52 -2.61
N ALA A 171 -12.87 10.26 -3.86
CA ALA A 171 -14.24 10.40 -4.34
C ALA A 171 -15.26 9.52 -3.59
N PHE A 172 -14.85 8.33 -3.14
CA PHE A 172 -15.70 7.40 -2.40
C PHE A 172 -15.48 7.44 -0.87
N ARG A 173 -14.70 8.40 -0.36
CA ARG A 173 -14.45 8.58 1.08
C ARG A 173 -14.99 9.90 1.62
N PHE A 174 -14.88 10.96 0.83
CA PHE A 174 -15.23 12.31 1.26
C PHE A 174 -16.35 12.84 0.39
N VAL A 175 -17.37 13.41 1.03
CA VAL A 175 -18.45 14.09 0.30
C VAL A 175 -17.92 15.31 -0.45
N PHE A 176 -17.00 16.06 0.17
CA PHE A 176 -16.42 17.28 -0.38
C PHE A 176 -14.90 17.16 -0.56
N ASN A 177 -14.39 17.77 -1.62
CA ASN A 177 -12.98 17.90 -1.90
C ASN A 177 -12.35 19.06 -1.11
N THR A 178 -11.03 19.27 -1.29
CA THR A 178 -10.29 20.31 -0.56
C THR A 178 -10.70 21.74 -0.92
N GLN A 179 -11.47 21.93 -1.99
CA GLN A 179 -12.07 23.20 -2.42
C GLN A 179 -13.53 23.35 -1.94
N GLY A 180 -14.07 22.37 -1.22
CA GLY A 180 -15.46 22.37 -0.74
C GLY A 180 -16.51 21.99 -1.80
N SER A 181 -16.09 21.58 -3.00
CA SER A 181 -16.98 21.04 -4.04
C SER A 181 -17.19 19.54 -3.83
N LEU A 182 -18.20 18.93 -4.46
CA LEU A 182 -18.42 17.48 -4.36
C LEU A 182 -17.20 16.71 -4.90
N SER A 183 -16.75 15.68 -4.17
CA SER A 183 -15.60 14.85 -4.61
C SER A 183 -15.95 13.91 -5.77
N HIS A 184 -17.23 13.64 -5.96
CA HIS A 184 -17.74 12.77 -7.02
C HIS A 184 -18.82 13.53 -7.80
N ALA A 185 -18.74 13.52 -9.14
CA ALA A 185 -19.70 14.21 -10.00
C ALA A 185 -21.07 13.49 -10.06
N TYR A 186 -21.13 12.22 -9.64
CA TYR A 186 -22.31 11.36 -9.70
C TYR A 186 -22.85 11.13 -11.12
N ASP A 187 -21.96 11.14 -12.12
CA ASP A 187 -22.30 10.86 -13.53
C ASP A 187 -22.97 9.49 -13.69
N HIS A 188 -22.54 8.51 -12.88
CA HIS A 188 -23.17 7.20 -12.79
C HIS A 188 -24.22 7.20 -11.68
N LYS A 189 -25.50 7.23 -12.06
CA LYS A 189 -26.62 7.19 -11.09
C LYS A 189 -26.81 5.83 -10.44
N GLN A 190 -26.31 4.77 -11.07
CA GLN A 190 -26.42 3.39 -10.59
C GLN A 190 -25.15 2.61 -10.95
N ILE A 191 -24.66 1.79 -10.04
CA ILE A 191 -23.51 0.89 -10.24
C ILE A 191 -23.93 -0.52 -9.82
N SER A 192 -23.78 -1.49 -10.72
CA SER A 192 -24.02 -2.90 -10.40
C SER A 192 -22.83 -3.47 -9.63
N LEU A 193 -22.96 -3.58 -8.31
CA LEU A 193 -21.96 -4.23 -7.46
C LEU A 193 -21.76 -5.71 -7.80
N TRP A 194 -22.78 -6.34 -8.39
CA TRP A 194 -22.69 -7.71 -8.89
C TRP A 194 -21.73 -7.82 -10.09
N ASN A 195 -21.87 -6.96 -11.10
CA ASN A 195 -20.96 -6.98 -12.25
C ASN A 195 -19.55 -6.58 -11.83
N LEU A 196 -19.43 -5.58 -10.95
CA LEU A 196 -18.15 -5.15 -10.40
C LEU A 196 -17.42 -6.31 -9.69
N HIS A 197 -18.15 -7.15 -8.95
CA HIS A 197 -17.59 -8.33 -8.29
C HIS A 197 -16.96 -9.31 -9.28
N PHE A 198 -17.65 -9.69 -10.36
CA PHE A 198 -17.09 -10.62 -11.35
C PHE A 198 -15.88 -10.03 -12.05
N THR A 199 -15.97 -8.78 -12.49
CA THR A 199 -14.85 -8.09 -13.12
C THR A 199 -13.65 -8.06 -12.20
N MET A 200 -13.82 -7.65 -10.94
CA MET A 200 -12.71 -7.58 -10.00
C MET A 200 -12.16 -8.96 -9.62
N ASN A 201 -12.98 -10.00 -9.62
CA ASN A 201 -12.51 -11.38 -9.41
C ASN A 201 -11.59 -11.84 -10.55
N GLU A 202 -11.95 -11.54 -11.79
CA GLU A 202 -11.11 -11.82 -12.96
C GLU A 202 -9.78 -11.06 -12.88
N ILE A 203 -9.84 -9.75 -12.61
CA ILE A 203 -8.63 -8.92 -12.46
C ILE A 203 -7.75 -9.42 -11.32
N TYR A 204 -8.36 -9.83 -10.20
CA TYR A 204 -7.64 -10.40 -9.07
C TYR A 204 -6.90 -11.68 -9.45
N ASN A 205 -7.57 -12.61 -10.13
CA ASN A 205 -6.95 -13.86 -10.57
C ASN A 205 -5.77 -13.60 -11.50
N ASP A 206 -5.89 -12.67 -12.43
CA ASP A 206 -4.80 -12.32 -13.35
C ASP A 206 -3.56 -11.79 -12.60
N PHE A 207 -3.75 -10.88 -11.64
CA PHE A 207 -2.63 -10.34 -10.86
C PHE A 207 -2.04 -11.36 -9.89
N THR A 208 -2.86 -12.23 -9.30
CA THR A 208 -2.38 -13.34 -8.48
C THR A 208 -1.57 -14.34 -9.31
N ASN A 209 -1.94 -14.57 -10.58
CA ASN A 209 -1.12 -15.37 -11.49
C ASN A 209 0.26 -14.74 -11.74
N ILE A 210 0.35 -13.41 -11.81
CA ILE A 210 1.63 -12.70 -11.91
C ILE A 210 2.45 -12.88 -10.61
N ASP A 211 1.81 -12.86 -9.44
CA ASP A 211 2.52 -13.10 -8.16
C ASP A 211 3.24 -14.46 -8.15
N TYR A 212 2.62 -15.50 -8.70
CA TYR A 212 3.23 -16.82 -8.83
C TYR A 212 4.49 -16.86 -9.72
N LEU A 213 4.74 -15.83 -10.54
CA LEU A 213 5.97 -15.74 -11.31
C LEU A 213 7.17 -15.31 -10.46
N PHE A 214 6.95 -14.69 -9.30
CA PHE A 214 7.99 -14.15 -8.41
C PHE A 214 8.30 -15.02 -7.18
N VAL A 215 7.56 -16.10 -6.97
CA VAL A 215 7.78 -17.03 -5.84
C VAL A 215 9.14 -17.74 -5.98
N PRO A 216 9.67 -18.38 -4.92
CA PRO A 216 10.90 -19.18 -5.03
C PRO A 216 10.80 -20.21 -6.17
N ASN A 217 11.82 -20.22 -7.04
CA ASN A 217 11.88 -21.00 -8.28
C ASN A 217 10.90 -20.57 -9.41
N GLY A 218 10.22 -19.43 -9.27
CA GLY A 218 9.44 -18.81 -10.33
C GLY A 218 10.30 -18.18 -11.43
N ILE A 219 9.68 -17.83 -12.57
CA ILE A 219 10.36 -17.25 -13.74
C ILE A 219 11.09 -15.94 -13.40
N PHE A 220 10.50 -15.13 -12.54
CA PHE A 220 11.02 -13.84 -12.10
C PHE A 220 11.53 -13.88 -10.65
N HIS A 221 11.92 -15.06 -10.16
CA HIS A 221 12.52 -15.19 -8.84
C HIS A 221 13.81 -14.37 -8.75
N ASP A 222 13.97 -13.65 -7.63
CA ASP A 222 15.16 -12.85 -7.35
C ASP A 222 15.34 -12.69 -5.83
N ASP A 223 16.56 -12.92 -5.33
CA ASP A 223 16.88 -12.86 -3.90
C ASP A 223 16.69 -11.45 -3.29
N TYR A 224 16.70 -10.41 -4.13
CA TYR A 224 16.46 -9.03 -3.69
C TYR A 224 14.97 -8.68 -3.54
N LEU A 225 14.07 -9.65 -3.79
CA LEU A 225 12.64 -9.50 -3.55
C LEU A 225 12.21 -9.90 -2.15
N THR A 226 13.14 -10.30 -1.27
CA THR A 226 12.76 -10.50 0.13
C THR A 226 12.37 -9.18 0.80
N PRO A 227 11.51 -9.23 1.83
CA PRO A 227 11.08 -8.05 2.56
C PRO A 227 12.21 -7.14 3.06
N GLN A 228 13.31 -7.71 3.55
CA GLN A 228 14.45 -6.97 4.09
C GLN A 228 15.16 -6.17 2.98
N HIS A 229 15.38 -6.78 1.82
CA HIS A 229 15.98 -6.11 0.67
C HIS A 229 15.07 -5.00 0.15
N GLN A 230 13.80 -5.30 -0.12
CA GLN A 230 12.84 -4.32 -0.64
C GLN A 230 12.73 -3.12 0.29
N SER A 231 12.63 -3.35 1.60
CA SER A 231 12.57 -2.27 2.60
C SER A 231 13.81 -1.37 2.55
N PHE A 232 15.01 -1.97 2.51
CA PHE A 232 16.26 -1.20 2.41
C PHE A 232 16.35 -0.41 1.10
N ILE A 233 16.03 -1.05 -0.03
CA ILE A 233 16.04 -0.46 -1.38
C ILE A 233 15.10 0.76 -1.45
N VAL A 234 13.88 0.61 -0.92
CA VAL A 234 12.91 1.72 -0.86
C VAL A 234 13.42 2.83 0.07
N ALA A 235 13.94 2.48 1.25
CA ALA A 235 14.43 3.45 2.22
C ALA A 235 15.59 4.29 1.67
N ILE A 236 16.58 3.66 1.02
CA ILE A 236 17.72 4.38 0.45
C ILE A 236 17.31 5.24 -0.75
N SER A 237 16.39 4.76 -1.59
CA SER A 237 15.82 5.56 -2.70
C SER A 237 15.10 6.81 -2.18
N GLU A 238 14.24 6.67 -1.15
CA GLU A 238 13.55 7.80 -0.51
C GLU A 238 14.51 8.76 0.20
N PHE A 239 15.54 8.24 0.88
CA PHE A 239 16.54 9.05 1.57
C PHE A 239 17.23 10.04 0.64
N PHE A 240 17.53 9.62 -0.60
CA PHE A 240 18.17 10.46 -1.61
C PHE A 240 17.21 11.38 -2.37
N LYS A 241 15.88 11.28 -2.17
CA LYS A 241 14.93 12.29 -2.67
C LYS A 241 15.00 13.60 -1.86
N VAL A 242 15.51 13.55 -0.64
CA VAL A 242 15.73 14.74 0.19
C VAL A 242 16.91 15.54 -0.38
N ARG A 243 16.68 16.81 -0.73
CA ARG A 243 17.65 17.67 -1.43
C ARG A 243 19.03 17.71 -0.76
N GLU A 244 19.07 17.75 0.57
CA GLU A 244 20.33 17.80 1.35
C GLU A 244 21.18 16.54 1.19
N ASN A 245 20.54 15.39 0.95
CA ASN A 245 21.21 14.11 0.74
C ASN A 245 21.62 13.90 -0.72
N ARG A 246 20.98 14.62 -1.64
CA ARG A 246 21.19 14.48 -3.10
C ARG A 246 22.36 15.29 -3.62
N ASN A 247 22.60 16.46 -3.02
CA ASN A 247 23.68 17.37 -3.41
C ASN A 247 24.95 17.09 -2.62
N PHE A 248 25.98 16.60 -3.31
CA PHE A 248 27.31 16.41 -2.74
C PHE A 248 28.35 16.98 -3.72
N ASN A 249 29.31 17.73 -3.20
CA ASN A 249 30.35 18.36 -4.04
C ASN A 249 31.62 17.49 -4.20
N SER A 250 31.65 16.32 -3.58
CA SER A 250 32.82 15.44 -3.53
C SER A 250 32.45 14.02 -3.11
N PHE A 251 33.29 13.05 -3.48
CA PHE A 251 33.14 11.65 -3.04
C PHE A 251 33.12 11.53 -1.51
N ASN A 252 33.97 12.28 -0.80
CA ASN A 252 34.02 12.26 0.67
C ASN A 252 32.69 12.72 1.28
N LYS A 253 32.00 13.69 0.67
CA LYS A 253 30.69 14.13 1.12
C LYS A 253 29.63 13.05 0.89
N LEU A 254 29.58 12.42 -0.28
CA LEU A 254 28.67 11.29 -0.55
C LEU A 254 28.91 10.13 0.40
N LYS A 255 30.19 9.77 0.63
CA LYS A 255 30.59 8.73 1.56
C LYS A 255 30.12 9.02 2.98
N SER A 256 30.28 10.26 3.46
CA SER A 256 29.74 10.68 4.76
C SER A 256 28.21 10.61 4.83
N ILE A 257 27.50 10.98 3.76
CA ILE A 257 26.04 10.86 3.68
C ILE A 257 25.61 9.38 3.81
N LEU A 258 26.25 8.48 3.08
CA LEU A 258 25.98 7.04 3.12
C LEU A 258 26.30 6.42 4.48
N LEU A 259 27.41 6.80 5.12
CA LEU A 259 27.78 6.29 6.46
C LEU A 259 26.80 6.74 7.55
N ASN A 260 26.12 7.88 7.36
CA ASN A 260 25.09 8.37 8.27
C ASN A 260 23.71 7.77 7.99
N PHE A 261 23.52 7.09 6.86
CA PHE A 261 22.27 6.40 6.57
C PHE A 261 22.13 5.17 7.47
N GLU A 262 21.00 5.09 8.15
CA GLU A 262 20.59 3.97 8.99
C GLU A 262 19.18 3.57 8.61
N HIS A 263 18.97 2.28 8.38
CA HIS A 263 17.65 1.74 8.12
C HIS A 263 17.31 0.61 9.08
N GLN A 264 16.08 0.58 9.54
CA GLN A 264 15.57 -0.44 10.43
C GLN A 264 14.15 -0.80 10.01
N LEU A 265 13.94 -2.04 9.57
CA LEU A 265 12.61 -2.53 9.17
C LEU A 265 11.76 -2.89 10.40
N SER A 266 12.34 -3.61 11.36
CA SER A 266 11.71 -3.98 12.62
C SER A 266 12.70 -3.83 13.78
N GLN A 267 12.23 -3.93 15.03
CA GLN A 267 13.04 -3.63 16.23
C GLN A 267 14.34 -4.45 16.38
N SER A 268 14.53 -5.51 15.58
CA SER A 268 15.62 -6.47 15.74
C SER A 268 16.90 -6.17 14.95
N VAL A 269 16.85 -5.53 13.77
CA VAL A 269 18.03 -5.37 12.90
C VAL A 269 18.15 -3.97 12.31
N LYS A 270 19.35 -3.38 12.46
CA LYS A 270 19.74 -2.08 11.89
C LYS A 270 20.76 -2.29 10.77
N TYR A 271 20.48 -1.74 9.60
CA TYR A 271 21.34 -1.80 8.42
C TYR A 271 22.09 -0.48 8.24
N LYS A 272 23.41 -0.56 8.03
CA LYS A 272 24.28 0.58 7.77
C LYS A 272 25.35 0.21 6.77
N PHE A 273 25.77 1.17 5.95
CA PHE A 273 26.94 0.97 5.11
C PHE A 273 28.22 0.99 5.94
N ALA A 274 29.15 0.10 5.61
CA ALA A 274 30.51 0.15 6.12
C ALA A 274 31.40 0.98 5.20
N GLU A 275 32.44 1.61 5.76
CA GLU A 275 33.36 2.45 4.99
C GLU A 275 34.02 1.68 3.83
N SER A 276 34.37 0.43 4.06
CA SER A 276 34.97 -0.48 3.08
C SER A 276 34.03 -0.86 1.93
N GLY A 277 32.72 -0.70 2.10
CA GLY A 277 31.71 -1.03 1.10
C GLY A 277 31.42 0.10 0.11
N ILE A 278 31.97 1.31 0.33
CA ILE A 278 31.68 2.51 -0.48
C ILE A 278 32.87 2.82 -1.39
N VAL A 279 32.66 2.72 -2.69
CA VAL A 279 33.73 2.85 -3.69
C VAL A 279 33.30 3.81 -4.80
N GLN A 280 34.22 4.68 -5.22
CA GLN A 280 34.05 5.48 -6.44
C GLN A 280 34.58 4.67 -7.64
N ILE A 281 33.69 4.34 -8.57
CA ILE A 281 34.05 3.60 -9.80
C ILE A 281 34.48 4.57 -10.90
N SER A 282 33.82 5.73 -10.98
CA SER A 282 34.15 6.82 -11.90
C SER A 282 33.70 8.17 -11.34
N PRO A 283 34.02 9.31 -11.96
CA PRO A 283 33.50 10.62 -11.54
C PRO A 283 31.97 10.68 -11.45
N ALA A 284 31.26 9.90 -12.27
CA ALA A 284 29.80 9.90 -12.35
C ALA A 284 29.12 8.66 -11.73
N ARG A 285 29.89 7.73 -11.13
CA ARG A 285 29.38 6.44 -10.68
C ARG A 285 30.05 5.95 -9.41
N TYR A 286 29.22 5.59 -8.44
CA TYR A 286 29.62 5.07 -7.14
C TYR A 286 28.91 3.76 -6.86
N GLU A 287 29.53 2.92 -6.04
CA GLU A 287 28.95 1.68 -5.53
C GLU A 287 28.97 1.71 -4.00
N ALA A 288 27.88 1.25 -3.39
CA ALA A 288 27.78 1.09 -1.95
C ALA A 288 27.22 -0.30 -1.64
N THR A 289 28.00 -1.10 -0.92
CA THR A 289 27.65 -2.47 -0.55
C THR A 289 27.23 -2.55 0.91
N LEU A 290 26.04 -3.10 1.13
CA LEU A 290 25.55 -3.52 2.43
C LEU A 290 25.83 -5.02 2.59
N TYR A 291 26.85 -5.36 3.38
CA TYR A 291 27.34 -6.73 3.51
C TYR A 291 26.32 -7.66 4.18
N GLU A 292 25.55 -7.14 5.13
CA GLU A 292 24.53 -7.88 5.89
C GLU A 292 23.41 -8.43 5.00
N LEU A 293 23.13 -7.76 3.89
CA LEU A 293 22.16 -8.20 2.88
C LEU A 293 22.83 -8.68 1.59
N SER A 294 24.17 -8.69 1.50
CA SER A 294 24.86 -8.98 0.22
C SER A 294 24.30 -8.14 -0.96
N LEU A 295 23.94 -6.89 -0.68
CA LEU A 295 23.29 -5.97 -1.60
C LEU A 295 24.25 -4.85 -1.98
N THR A 296 24.53 -4.68 -3.27
CA THR A 296 25.26 -3.52 -3.79
C THR A 296 24.31 -2.62 -4.57
N ILE A 297 24.29 -1.34 -4.22
CA ILE A 297 23.62 -0.31 -5.01
C ILE A 297 24.63 0.46 -5.86
N ILE A 298 24.19 0.84 -7.06
CA ILE A 298 24.89 1.77 -7.94
C ILE A 298 24.21 3.13 -7.80
N ILE A 299 25.00 4.16 -7.52
CA ILE A 299 24.57 5.55 -7.45
C ILE A 299 25.18 6.27 -8.65
N SER A 300 24.33 6.67 -9.58
CA SER A 300 24.72 7.44 -10.77
C SER A 300 24.47 8.92 -10.52
N VAL A 301 25.38 9.77 -10.96
CA VAL A 301 25.34 11.21 -10.67
C VAL A 301 25.51 12.00 -11.95
N ASN A 302 24.78 13.12 -12.06
CA ASN A 302 24.79 13.95 -13.25
C ASN A 302 25.95 14.97 -13.23
N ASN A 303 26.05 15.76 -14.29
CA ASN A 303 27.13 16.73 -14.49
C ASN A 303 27.17 17.86 -13.44
N VAL A 304 26.10 18.07 -12.67
CA VAL A 304 26.05 19.04 -11.57
C VAL A 304 26.24 18.38 -10.20
N GLN A 305 26.76 17.14 -10.17
CA GLN A 305 27.00 16.35 -8.96
C GLN A 305 25.75 16.12 -8.11
N ASP A 306 24.61 16.02 -8.78
CA ASP A 306 23.34 15.62 -8.17
C ASP A 306 23.05 14.16 -8.54
N ILE A 307 22.47 13.39 -7.60
CA ILE A 307 22.15 11.97 -7.87
C ILE A 307 21.12 11.90 -8.98
N ASP A 308 21.47 11.26 -10.08
CA ASP A 308 20.55 11.03 -11.20
C ASP A 308 19.59 9.89 -10.88
N HIS A 309 20.14 8.71 -10.56
CA HIS A 309 19.36 7.53 -10.21
C HIS A 309 20.13 6.56 -9.33
N ILE A 310 19.38 5.66 -8.69
CA ILE A 310 19.90 4.56 -7.88
C ILE A 310 19.30 3.26 -8.42
N LYS A 311 20.14 2.24 -8.58
CA LYS A 311 19.70 0.89 -8.95
C LYS A 311 20.51 -0.15 -8.21
N ILE A 312 20.02 -1.38 -8.23
CA ILE A 312 20.77 -2.54 -7.75
C ILE A 312 21.86 -2.89 -8.79
N LYS A 313 23.00 -3.37 -8.31
CA LYS A 313 24.12 -3.80 -9.17
C LYS A 313 23.79 -5.03 -10.01
#